data_AF-R6H7B5-F1
#
_entry.id   AF-R6H7B5-F1
#
_cell.length_a   1.000
_cell.length_b   1.000
_cell.length_c   1.000
_cell.angle_alpha   90.00
_cell.angle_beta   90.00
_cell.angle_gamma   90.00
#
_symmetry.space_group_name_H-M   'P 1'
#
loop_
_entity.id
_entity.type
_entity.pdbx_description
1 polymer ?
#
loop_
_entity_poly.entity_id
_entity_poly.type
_entity_poly.pdbx_seq_one_letter_code
_entity_poly.pdbx_strand_id
1 'polypeptide(L)'
;MQKIVKRGLALLLCAVLALGAMSLTPSQAQEAPAPQGQSDYGPLTVYGKAGETTFVPAGYTYVYEEEDGSVYTREAARDMYISQRVLTPQEAEALAGLEGGETRYLTAEDGSVLQCQDFDAQEAAQYSQAVREILGDAPLDQGEEISLRSEVYTQESWVKAMVIFEDAPVASMESMSVRLGQPLGQAEQTAMARIAAQQAVQTQALEKKLGYDLQVSDHFTLLTNAISVTVQYGDLQKLNRQPGVKAAFLMPAFSVPESEAPVVQSASQFLPNMHSAGPAMGATGAWDLGYQGEGMSVAILDTGLSYENPSFIQEPQDQSRVAYTKEDIAAILEANELHAEALSEETSLDTVYYSGKVPFGFNYADGLANFGTDDDTGLGHGTHVAGIVAGNGRHCGG
;
A
#
# COMPACT_ATOMS: atom_id res chain seq x y z
N MET A 1 -5.47 44.94 -17.55
CA MET A 1 -5.79 44.13 -18.76
C MET A 1 -5.27 42.70 -18.70
N GLN A 2 -4.00 42.43 -18.39
CA GLN A 2 -3.43 41.06 -18.41
C GLN A 2 -4.07 40.04 -17.44
N LYS A 3 -4.53 40.43 -16.23
CA LYS A 3 -5.21 39.51 -15.29
C LYS A 3 -6.60 39.06 -15.78
N ILE A 4 -7.30 39.90 -16.55
CA ILE A 4 -8.63 39.58 -17.11
C ILE A 4 -8.46 38.64 -18.32
N VAL A 5 -7.42 38.85 -19.13
CA VAL A 5 -7.08 37.98 -20.26
C VAL A 5 -6.65 36.58 -19.77
N LYS A 6 -5.88 36.48 -18.68
CA LYS A 6 -5.50 35.18 -18.08
C LYS A 6 -6.69 34.41 -17.48
N ARG A 7 -7.63 35.10 -16.84
CA ARG A 7 -8.89 34.49 -16.35
C ARG A 7 -9.80 34.04 -17.50
N GLY A 8 -9.85 34.82 -18.58
CA GLY A 8 -10.57 34.44 -19.79
C GLY A 8 -9.98 33.20 -20.46
N LEU A 9 -8.66 33.07 -20.50
CA LEU A 9 -7.98 31.91 -21.10
C LEU A 9 -8.16 30.63 -20.28
N ALA A 10 -8.11 30.74 -18.93
CA ALA A 10 -8.34 29.60 -18.04
C ALA A 10 -9.80 29.10 -18.11
N LEU A 11 -10.77 30.00 -18.18
CA LEU A 11 -12.18 29.64 -18.39
C LEU A 11 -12.42 29.01 -19.77
N LEU A 12 -11.69 29.46 -20.80
CA LEU A 12 -11.75 28.85 -22.13
C LEU A 12 -11.14 27.43 -22.13
N LEU A 13 -10.05 27.22 -21.38
CA LEU A 13 -9.43 25.89 -21.23
C LEU A 13 -10.34 24.91 -20.46
N CYS A 14 -10.98 25.37 -19.38
CA CYS A 14 -11.97 24.58 -18.65
C CYS A 14 -13.21 24.27 -19.49
N ALA A 15 -13.65 25.21 -20.34
CA ALA A 15 -14.77 24.98 -21.26
C ALA A 15 -14.40 23.97 -22.36
N VAL A 16 -13.17 23.99 -22.88
CA VAL A 16 -12.68 23.01 -23.87
C VAL A 16 -12.54 21.61 -23.26
N LEU A 17 -12.07 21.50 -22.01
CA LEU A 17 -12.02 20.23 -21.28
C LEU A 17 -13.42 19.69 -20.96
N ALA A 18 -14.37 20.57 -20.58
CA ALA A 18 -15.76 20.19 -20.35
C ALA A 18 -16.49 19.79 -21.65
N LEU A 19 -16.18 20.45 -22.78
CA LEU A 19 -16.73 20.11 -24.09
C LEU A 19 -16.15 18.81 -24.65
N GLY A 20 -14.88 18.49 -24.34
CA GLY A 20 -14.27 17.19 -24.66
C GLY A 20 -14.91 16.02 -23.88
N ALA A 21 -15.41 16.28 -22.67
CA ALA A 21 -16.15 15.30 -21.88
C ALA A 21 -17.62 15.12 -22.33
N MET A 22 -18.19 16.06 -23.11
CA MET A 22 -19.59 16.03 -23.54
C MET A 22 -19.82 15.46 -24.94
N SER A 23 -18.77 15.03 -25.66
CA SER A 23 -18.89 14.28 -26.92
C SER A 23 -18.89 12.76 -26.77
N LEU A 24 -18.89 12.24 -25.54
CA LEU A 24 -19.09 10.80 -25.29
C LEU A 24 -20.57 10.57 -24.97
N THR A 25 -21.30 10.06 -25.97
CA THR A 25 -22.63 9.49 -25.76
C THR A 25 -22.56 8.38 -24.71
N PRO A 26 -23.53 8.27 -23.78
CA PRO A 26 -23.62 7.15 -22.84
C PRO A 26 -24.12 5.92 -23.59
N SER A 27 -23.22 5.34 -24.39
CA SER A 27 -23.43 4.06 -25.06
C SER A 27 -22.84 2.98 -24.16
N GLN A 28 -23.70 2.39 -23.33
CA GLN A 28 -23.56 1.05 -22.78
C GLN A 28 -22.20 0.77 -22.12
N ALA A 29 -22.03 1.23 -20.88
CA ALA A 29 -21.25 0.47 -19.90
C ALA A 29 -22.05 -0.81 -19.55
N GLN A 30 -22.11 -1.71 -20.53
CA GLN A 30 -22.36 -3.11 -20.28
C GLN A 30 -21.08 -3.60 -19.59
N GLU A 31 -21.21 -4.26 -18.44
CA GLU A 31 -20.12 -5.06 -17.86
C GLU A 31 -19.46 -5.78 -19.03
N ALA A 32 -18.21 -5.42 -19.32
CA ALA A 32 -17.42 -6.20 -20.24
C ALA A 32 -17.43 -7.61 -19.66
N PRO A 33 -17.91 -8.63 -20.39
CA PRO A 33 -17.80 -9.98 -19.90
C PRO A 33 -16.33 -10.23 -19.58
N ALA A 34 -16.04 -10.81 -18.42
CA ALA A 34 -14.71 -11.32 -18.11
C ALA A 34 -14.17 -12.02 -19.36
N PRO A 35 -12.90 -11.78 -19.77
CA PRO A 35 -12.37 -12.36 -20.99
C PRO A 35 -12.45 -13.88 -20.90
N GLN A 36 -13.53 -14.45 -21.44
CA GLN A 36 -13.68 -15.88 -21.66
C GLN A 36 -12.91 -16.20 -22.94
N GLY A 37 -11.60 -16.25 -22.78
CA GLY A 37 -10.66 -16.61 -23.82
C GLY A 37 -9.38 -17.02 -23.14
N GLN A 38 -9.10 -18.33 -23.15
CA GLN A 38 -7.85 -18.91 -22.72
C GLN A 38 -6.71 -18.12 -23.39
N SER A 39 -6.05 -17.26 -22.64
CA SER A 39 -4.95 -16.43 -23.13
C SER A 39 -3.82 -17.37 -23.54
N ASP A 40 -3.51 -17.44 -24.83
CA ASP A 40 -2.41 -18.24 -25.34
C ASP A 40 -1.09 -17.57 -24.96
N TYR A 41 -0.50 -17.99 -23.83
CA TYR A 41 0.78 -17.48 -23.31
C TYR A 41 2.01 -17.98 -24.11
N GLY A 42 1.80 -18.72 -25.21
CA GLY A 42 2.84 -19.17 -26.13
C GLY A 42 3.30 -20.61 -25.91
N PRO A 43 4.35 -21.06 -26.64
CA PRO A 43 4.72 -22.47 -26.73
C PRO A 43 5.45 -23.03 -25.50
N LEU A 44 5.93 -22.18 -24.59
CA LEU A 44 6.62 -22.57 -23.35
C LEU A 44 5.71 -22.32 -22.14
N THR A 45 4.47 -22.81 -22.22
CA THR A 45 3.47 -22.63 -21.17
C THR A 45 2.99 -23.97 -20.62
N VAL A 46 2.95 -24.10 -19.29
CA VAL A 46 2.39 -25.26 -18.58
C VAL A 46 1.20 -24.81 -17.74
N TYR A 47 0.04 -25.47 -17.90
CA TYR A 47 -1.13 -25.15 -17.08
C TYR A 47 -1.17 -26.10 -15.88
N GLY A 48 -1.15 -25.53 -14.68
CA GLY A 48 -1.37 -26.27 -13.45
C GLY A 48 -2.78 -26.84 -13.43
N LYS A 49 -2.91 -28.12 -13.09
CA LYS A 49 -4.20 -28.80 -13.06
C LYS A 49 -4.79 -28.80 -11.66
N ALA A 50 -6.10 -28.54 -11.57
CA ALA A 50 -6.81 -28.58 -10.30
C ALA A 50 -6.72 -29.96 -9.65
N GLY A 51 -6.35 -29.98 -8.36
CA GLY A 51 -6.20 -31.21 -7.57
C GLY A 51 -5.04 -32.12 -7.96
N GLU A 52 -4.18 -31.72 -8.91
CA GLU A 52 -3.02 -32.50 -9.35
C GLU A 52 -1.72 -31.72 -9.17
N THR A 53 -0.62 -32.44 -9.00
CA THR A 53 0.72 -31.86 -9.05
C THR A 53 1.24 -31.90 -10.48
N THR A 54 1.78 -30.78 -10.94
CA THR A 54 2.21 -30.58 -12.32
C THR A 54 3.70 -30.30 -12.34
N PHE A 55 4.46 -31.02 -13.17
CA PHE A 55 5.86 -30.74 -13.41
C PHE A 55 6.03 -29.62 -14.44
N VAL A 56 6.93 -28.69 -14.18
CA VAL A 56 7.24 -27.53 -15.00
C VAL A 56 8.74 -27.49 -15.24
N PRO A 57 9.20 -27.62 -16.50
CA PRO A 57 10.62 -27.50 -16.81
C PRO A 57 11.13 -26.08 -16.63
N ALA A 58 12.42 -25.93 -16.33
CA ALA A 58 13.09 -24.63 -16.28
C ALA A 58 12.90 -23.83 -17.59
N GLY A 59 12.61 -22.54 -17.45
CA GLY A 59 12.35 -21.61 -18.55
C GLY A 59 10.92 -21.67 -19.12
N TYR A 60 10.05 -22.54 -18.58
CA TYR A 60 8.62 -22.52 -18.92
C TYR A 60 7.86 -21.56 -18.01
N THR A 61 6.87 -20.87 -18.56
CA THR A 61 5.88 -20.14 -17.77
C THR A 61 4.77 -21.09 -17.36
N TYR A 62 4.50 -21.22 -16.08
CA TYR A 62 3.33 -21.95 -15.62
C TYR A 62 2.17 -21.01 -15.26
N VAL A 63 0.96 -21.52 -15.43
CA VAL A 63 -0.30 -20.80 -15.23
C VAL A 63 -1.13 -21.53 -14.19
N TYR A 64 -1.59 -20.81 -13.18
CA TYR A 64 -2.60 -21.25 -12.22
C TYR A 64 -3.89 -20.50 -12.45
N GLU A 65 -4.98 -21.23 -12.59
CA GLU A 65 -6.32 -20.69 -12.50
C GLU A 65 -6.94 -21.20 -11.20
N GLU A 66 -7.31 -20.27 -10.32
CA GLU A 66 -8.03 -20.57 -9.08
C GLU A 66 -9.51 -20.85 -9.36
N GLU A 67 -10.24 -21.41 -8.38
CA GLU A 67 -11.67 -21.73 -8.52
C GLU A 67 -12.54 -20.49 -8.82
N ASP A 68 -12.08 -19.30 -8.43
CA ASP A 68 -12.75 -18.01 -8.69
C ASP A 68 -12.45 -17.43 -10.09
N GLY A 69 -11.58 -18.08 -10.87
CA GLY A 69 -11.16 -17.65 -12.21
C GLY A 69 -9.96 -16.71 -12.22
N SER A 70 -9.34 -16.43 -11.07
CA SER A 70 -8.09 -15.65 -10.99
C SER A 70 -6.94 -16.42 -11.62
N VAL A 71 -6.15 -15.75 -12.47
CA VAL A 71 -5.04 -16.36 -13.20
C VAL A 71 -3.70 -15.81 -12.72
N TYR A 72 -2.82 -16.68 -12.23
CA TYR A 72 -1.45 -16.37 -11.85
C TYR A 72 -0.47 -17.02 -12.82
N THR A 73 0.50 -16.25 -13.32
CA THR A 73 1.53 -16.75 -14.24
C THR A 73 2.93 -16.52 -13.69
N ARG A 74 3.81 -17.54 -13.75
CA ARG A 74 5.21 -17.40 -13.32
C ARG A 74 6.15 -18.21 -14.19
N GLU A 75 7.33 -17.68 -14.47
CA GLU A 75 8.42 -18.44 -15.07
C GLU A 75 9.08 -19.37 -14.03
N ALA A 76 9.30 -20.63 -14.39
CA ALA A 76 10.06 -21.57 -13.59
C ALA A 76 11.55 -21.34 -13.81
N ALA A 77 12.26 -20.83 -12.82
CA ALA A 77 13.72 -20.62 -12.91
C ALA A 77 14.52 -21.94 -12.90
N ARG A 78 13.91 -23.02 -12.39
CA ARG A 78 14.43 -24.38 -12.32
C ARG A 78 13.32 -25.37 -12.66
N ASP A 79 13.71 -26.63 -12.88
CA ASP A 79 12.75 -27.72 -12.96
C ASP A 79 11.99 -27.80 -11.63
N MET A 80 10.67 -27.81 -11.68
CA MET A 80 9.88 -27.75 -10.47
C MET A 80 8.50 -28.40 -10.54
N TYR A 81 7.99 -28.74 -9.37
CA TYR A 81 6.61 -29.17 -9.16
C TYR A 81 5.77 -28.02 -8.66
N ILE A 82 4.54 -27.95 -9.15
CA ILE A 82 3.56 -26.96 -8.75
C ILE A 82 2.27 -27.72 -8.37
N SER A 83 1.60 -27.36 -7.27
CA SER A 83 0.26 -27.85 -6.94
C SER A 83 -0.72 -26.73 -6.59
N GLN A 84 -2.00 -26.91 -6.96
CA GLN A 84 -3.06 -26.01 -6.52
C GLN A 84 -3.40 -26.16 -5.02
N ARG A 85 -3.01 -27.26 -4.38
CA ARG A 85 -3.30 -27.50 -2.96
C ARG A 85 -2.63 -26.44 -2.09
N VAL A 86 -3.45 -25.76 -1.30
CA VAL A 86 -2.99 -24.85 -0.23
C VAL A 86 -2.79 -25.66 1.04
N LEU A 87 -1.61 -25.55 1.64
CA LEU A 87 -1.30 -26.12 2.94
C LEU A 87 -1.96 -25.30 4.05
N THR A 88 -2.53 -25.99 5.03
CA THR A 88 -2.91 -25.37 6.30
C THR A 88 -1.65 -24.90 7.06
N PRO A 89 -1.75 -23.96 8.00
CA PRO A 89 -0.58 -23.51 8.75
C PRO A 89 0.09 -24.64 9.55
N GLN A 90 -0.70 -25.63 10.01
CA GLN A 90 -0.18 -26.81 10.70
C GLN A 90 0.64 -27.72 9.77
N GLU A 91 0.23 -27.88 8.51
CA GLU A 91 1.00 -28.62 7.51
C GLU A 91 2.27 -27.87 7.10
N ALA A 92 2.20 -26.54 7.06
CA ALA A 92 3.34 -25.66 6.76
C ALA A 92 4.37 -25.60 7.91
N GLU A 93 3.96 -25.79 9.17
CA GLU A 93 4.87 -25.80 10.32
C GLU A 93 5.99 -26.85 10.17
N ALA A 94 5.69 -27.98 9.53
CA ALA A 94 6.69 -29.02 9.23
C ALA A 94 7.84 -28.53 8.32
N LEU A 95 7.67 -27.41 7.62
CA LEU A 95 8.64 -26.80 6.71
C LEU A 95 9.40 -25.64 7.35
N ALA A 96 9.02 -25.17 8.54
CA ALA A 96 9.56 -23.95 9.16
C ALA A 96 11.08 -23.99 9.47
N GLY A 97 11.71 -25.17 9.40
CA GLY A 97 13.14 -25.36 9.58
C GLY A 97 13.92 -25.62 8.30
N LEU A 98 13.27 -25.62 7.13
CA LEU A 98 13.92 -25.82 5.84
C LEU A 98 14.38 -24.49 5.25
N GLU A 99 15.53 -24.49 4.60
CA GLU A 99 15.91 -23.38 3.72
C GLU A 99 15.00 -23.40 2.49
N GLY A 100 14.16 -22.38 2.37
CA GLY A 100 13.34 -22.13 1.19
C GLY A 100 13.82 -20.91 0.42
N GLY A 101 13.31 -20.76 -0.80
CA GLY A 101 13.45 -19.55 -1.59
C GLY A 101 12.74 -18.35 -0.96
N GLU A 102 12.73 -17.22 -1.67
CA GLU A 102 12.04 -16.01 -1.22
C GLU A 102 10.57 -16.28 -0.91
N THR A 103 10.13 -15.85 0.27
CA THR A 103 8.73 -15.89 0.68
C THR A 103 7.95 -14.80 -0.05
N ARG A 104 6.93 -15.21 -0.79
CA ARG A 104 6.03 -14.31 -1.52
C ARG A 104 4.64 -14.38 -0.91
N TYR A 105 3.94 -13.26 -0.90
CA TYR A 105 2.56 -13.19 -0.40
C TYR A 105 1.58 -12.98 -1.56
N LEU A 106 0.49 -13.74 -1.54
CA LEU A 106 -0.62 -13.66 -2.49
C LEU A 106 -1.85 -13.24 -1.71
N THR A 107 -2.54 -12.20 -2.13
CA THR A 107 -3.85 -11.83 -1.58
C THR A 107 -4.93 -12.43 -2.47
N ALA A 108 -5.79 -13.29 -1.91
CA ALA A 108 -6.95 -13.81 -2.61
C ALA A 108 -8.09 -12.78 -2.63
N GLU A 109 -9.10 -12.96 -3.50
CA GLU A 109 -10.25 -12.04 -3.58
C GLU A 109 -11.03 -11.92 -2.25
N ASP A 110 -11.02 -12.96 -1.42
CA ASP A 110 -11.66 -12.95 -0.11
C ASP A 110 -10.84 -12.19 0.97
N GLY A 111 -9.69 -11.63 0.59
CA GLY A 111 -8.78 -10.89 1.45
C GLY A 111 -7.88 -11.77 2.31
N SER A 112 -7.92 -13.10 2.14
CA SER A 112 -6.93 -14.00 2.76
C SER A 112 -5.55 -13.77 2.14
N VAL A 113 -4.52 -13.92 2.98
CA VAL A 113 -3.13 -13.83 2.54
C VAL A 113 -2.54 -15.24 2.59
N LEU A 114 -2.10 -15.71 1.43
CA LEU A 114 -1.36 -16.94 1.28
C LEU A 114 0.12 -16.61 1.15
N GLN A 115 0.95 -17.44 1.76
CA GLN A 115 2.38 -17.46 1.50
C GLN A 115 2.66 -18.46 0.38
N CYS A 116 3.57 -18.10 -0.52
CA CYS A 116 4.09 -18.96 -1.55
C CYS A 116 5.61 -19.00 -1.42
N GLN A 117 6.17 -20.20 -1.31
CA GLN A 117 7.60 -20.40 -1.16
C GLN A 117 8.02 -21.65 -1.93
N ASP A 118 9.19 -21.58 -2.55
CA ASP A 118 9.78 -22.69 -3.29
C ASP A 118 10.79 -23.41 -2.38
N PHE A 119 10.78 -24.74 -2.38
CA PHE A 119 11.68 -25.57 -1.57
C PHE A 119 12.32 -26.65 -2.43
N ASP A 120 13.46 -27.20 -2.01
CA ASP A 120 13.96 -28.46 -2.59
C ASP A 120 12.90 -29.56 -2.41
N ALA A 121 12.49 -30.20 -3.51
CA ALA A 121 11.37 -31.13 -3.50
C ALA A 121 11.68 -32.40 -2.69
N GLN A 122 12.92 -32.90 -2.75
CA GLN A 122 13.33 -34.09 -2.01
C GLN A 122 13.39 -33.81 -0.51
N GLU A 123 13.95 -32.67 -0.13
CA GLU A 123 14.04 -32.27 1.27
C GLU A 123 12.65 -32.00 1.84
N ALA A 124 11.82 -31.20 1.18
CA ALA A 124 10.46 -30.91 1.63
C ALA A 124 9.61 -32.18 1.81
N ALA A 125 9.75 -33.17 0.92
CA ALA A 125 9.08 -34.46 1.02
C ALA A 125 9.55 -35.31 2.22
N GLN A 126 10.77 -35.13 2.71
CA GLN A 126 11.25 -35.83 3.90
C GLN A 126 10.58 -35.29 5.16
N TYR A 127 10.41 -33.97 5.24
CA TYR A 127 9.96 -33.27 6.44
C TYR A 127 8.43 -33.18 6.55
N SER A 128 7.71 -33.09 5.41
CA SER A 128 6.25 -32.90 5.43
C SER A 128 5.49 -34.05 4.77
N GLN A 129 4.55 -34.63 5.51
CA GLN A 129 3.60 -35.61 4.95
C GLN A 129 2.71 -34.98 3.89
N ALA A 130 2.24 -33.75 4.11
CA ALA A 130 1.40 -33.05 3.15
C ALA A 130 2.15 -32.82 1.82
N VAL A 131 3.44 -32.53 1.88
CA VAL A 131 4.29 -32.42 0.67
C VAL A 131 4.44 -33.77 -0.03
N ARG A 132 4.59 -34.89 0.70
CA ARG A 132 4.57 -36.23 0.07
C ARG A 132 3.25 -36.53 -0.61
N GLU A 133 2.14 -36.14 0.00
CA GLU A 133 0.81 -36.31 -0.61
C GLU A 133 0.65 -35.44 -1.86
N ILE A 134 1.20 -34.22 -1.86
CA ILE A 134 1.24 -33.35 -3.03
C ILE A 134 2.07 -34.03 -4.14
N LEU A 135 3.32 -34.39 -3.86
CA LEU A 135 4.22 -34.97 -4.85
C LEU A 135 3.79 -36.37 -5.32
N GLY A 136 3.05 -37.11 -4.50
CA GLY A 136 2.62 -38.47 -4.80
C GLY A 136 3.81 -39.39 -5.10
N ASP A 137 3.73 -40.11 -6.22
CA ASP A 137 4.78 -41.02 -6.70
C ASP A 137 5.77 -40.33 -7.67
N ALA A 138 5.85 -39.00 -7.67
CA ALA A 138 6.75 -38.26 -8.56
C ALA A 138 8.22 -38.69 -8.36
N PRO A 139 8.97 -38.97 -9.46
CA PRO A 139 10.39 -39.26 -9.37
C PRO A 139 11.14 -37.95 -9.11
N LEU A 140 11.52 -37.71 -7.86
CA LEU A 140 12.21 -36.50 -7.45
C LEU A 140 13.70 -36.59 -7.83
N ASP A 141 14.14 -35.75 -8.75
CA ASP A 141 15.55 -35.60 -9.12
C ASP A 141 16.25 -34.49 -8.30
N GLN A 142 17.59 -34.54 -8.25
CA GLN A 142 18.36 -33.57 -7.47
C GLN A 142 18.29 -32.17 -8.09
N GLY A 143 17.92 -31.17 -7.28
CA GLY A 143 17.83 -29.78 -7.71
C GLY A 143 16.47 -29.40 -8.30
N GLU A 144 15.49 -30.31 -8.28
CA GLU A 144 14.08 -29.99 -8.54
C GLU A 144 13.47 -29.28 -7.33
N GLU A 145 12.69 -28.25 -7.59
CA GLU A 145 11.99 -27.49 -6.56
C GLU A 145 10.51 -27.87 -6.50
N ILE A 146 9.84 -27.54 -5.40
CA ILE A 146 8.38 -27.54 -5.31
C ILE A 146 7.90 -26.17 -4.85
N SER A 147 6.96 -25.59 -5.60
CA SER A 147 6.26 -24.36 -5.20
C SER A 147 5.07 -24.72 -4.31
N LEU A 148 5.13 -24.32 -3.04
CA LEU A 148 4.09 -24.60 -2.06
C LEU A 148 3.38 -23.30 -1.68
N ARG A 149 2.05 -23.39 -1.57
CA ARG A 149 1.21 -22.32 -1.05
C ARG A 149 0.70 -22.74 0.32
N SER A 150 0.72 -21.82 1.28
CA SER A 150 0.19 -22.06 2.62
C SER A 150 -0.61 -20.88 3.12
N GLU A 151 -1.63 -21.14 3.93
CA GLU A 151 -2.26 -20.09 4.74
C GLU A 151 -1.23 -19.50 5.71
N VAL A 152 -1.21 -18.17 5.83
CA VAL A 152 -0.29 -17.47 6.75
C VAL A 152 -0.80 -17.54 8.19
N TYR A 153 -2.12 -17.61 8.37
CA TYR A 153 -2.78 -17.46 9.66
C TYR A 153 -3.61 -18.69 10.00
N THR A 154 -3.49 -19.17 11.24
CA THR A 154 -4.46 -20.14 11.79
C THR A 154 -5.74 -19.41 12.18
N GLN A 155 -6.82 -20.17 12.39
CA GLN A 155 -8.06 -19.62 12.93
C GLN A 155 -7.86 -18.89 14.27
N GLU A 156 -6.85 -19.28 15.05
CA GLU A 156 -6.52 -18.70 16.36
C GLU A 156 -5.48 -17.58 16.28
N SER A 157 -4.85 -17.35 15.12
CA SER A 157 -3.88 -16.27 14.91
C SER A 157 -4.54 -14.91 15.15
N TRP A 158 -3.91 -14.10 16.00
CA TRP A 158 -4.29 -12.71 16.19
C TRP A 158 -3.75 -11.87 15.05
N VAL A 159 -4.66 -11.20 14.33
CA VAL A 159 -4.34 -10.40 13.16
C VAL A 159 -4.90 -8.98 13.29
N LYS A 160 -4.26 -8.03 12.61
CA LYS A 160 -4.82 -6.68 12.43
C LYS A 160 -5.83 -6.71 11.28
N ALA A 161 -7.05 -6.34 11.57
CA ALA A 161 -8.15 -6.33 10.63
C ALA A 161 -8.81 -4.96 10.58
N MET A 162 -9.31 -4.59 9.39
CA MET A 162 -10.17 -3.44 9.21
C MET A 162 -11.62 -3.90 9.18
N VAL A 163 -12.46 -3.27 10.00
CA VAL A 163 -13.91 -3.48 10.00
C VAL A 163 -14.57 -2.21 9.48
N ILE A 164 -15.17 -2.28 8.31
CA ILE A 164 -15.93 -1.18 7.69
C ILE A 164 -17.41 -1.34 8.04
N PHE A 165 -18.05 -0.27 8.50
CA PHE A 165 -19.46 -0.24 8.84
C PHE A 165 -20.33 0.22 7.66
N GLU A 166 -21.62 -0.13 7.69
CA GLU A 166 -22.58 0.19 6.61
C GLU A 166 -22.89 1.69 6.49
N ASP A 167 -22.89 2.42 7.61
CA ASP A 167 -23.19 3.85 7.64
C ASP A 167 -22.10 4.66 6.90
N ALA A 168 -22.52 5.70 6.17
CA ALA A 168 -21.63 6.50 5.35
C ALA A 168 -20.58 7.29 6.18
N PRO A 169 -19.33 7.40 5.71
CA PRO A 169 -18.34 8.30 6.30
C PRO A 169 -18.69 9.77 6.06
N VAL A 170 -18.08 10.69 6.82
CA VAL A 170 -18.35 12.12 6.73
C VAL A 170 -18.17 12.66 5.32
N ALA A 171 -17.13 12.25 4.60
CA ALA A 171 -16.84 12.72 3.24
C ALA A 171 -17.90 12.30 2.20
N SER A 172 -18.73 11.30 2.51
CA SER A 172 -19.82 10.83 1.63
C SER A 172 -21.19 11.42 2.00
N MET A 173 -21.29 12.24 3.04
CA MET A 173 -22.54 12.85 3.45
C MET A 173 -22.85 14.07 2.58
N GLU A 174 -24.05 14.13 1.99
CA GLU A 174 -24.46 15.23 1.09
C GLU A 174 -24.39 16.62 1.72
N SER A 175 -24.54 16.71 3.04
CA SER A 175 -24.52 17.97 3.79
C SER A 175 -23.11 18.46 4.15
N MET A 176 -22.06 17.71 3.79
CA MET A 176 -20.67 17.96 4.20
C MET A 176 -19.82 18.39 3.00
N SER A 177 -18.82 19.22 3.24
CA SER A 177 -17.87 19.66 2.20
C SER A 177 -16.43 19.35 2.60
N VAL A 178 -16.01 18.11 2.37
CA VAL A 178 -14.60 17.70 2.55
C VAL A 178 -13.83 17.99 1.27
N ARG A 179 -12.74 18.78 1.36
CA ARG A 179 -11.86 19.12 0.24
C ARG A 179 -10.41 18.92 0.63
N LEU A 180 -9.65 18.28 -0.25
CA LEU A 180 -8.21 18.10 -0.05
C LEU A 180 -7.52 19.47 0.11
N GLY A 181 -6.69 19.61 1.15
CA GLY A 181 -5.94 20.84 1.43
C GLY A 181 -6.80 22.00 1.97
N GLN A 182 -8.01 21.73 2.48
CA GLN A 182 -8.83 22.70 3.22
C GLN A 182 -9.14 22.15 4.61
N PRO A 183 -9.15 23.00 5.65
CA PRO A 183 -9.52 22.57 7.00
C PRO A 183 -10.99 22.12 7.04
N LEU A 184 -11.29 21.21 7.97
CA LEU A 184 -12.66 20.74 8.19
C LEU A 184 -13.49 21.78 8.95
N GLY A 185 -14.77 21.91 8.58
CA GLY A 185 -15.71 22.75 9.30
C GLY A 185 -16.22 22.11 10.58
N GLN A 186 -16.87 22.93 11.43
CA GLN A 186 -17.45 22.46 12.69
C GLN A 186 -18.51 21.37 12.50
N ALA A 187 -19.25 21.40 11.38
CA ALA A 187 -20.25 20.40 11.06
C ALA A 187 -19.60 19.03 10.77
N GLU A 188 -18.52 19.02 9.98
CA GLU A 188 -17.73 17.83 9.66
C GLU A 188 -17.09 17.25 10.93
N GLN A 189 -16.46 18.07 11.77
CA GLN A 189 -15.87 17.63 13.04
C GLN A 189 -16.93 17.04 13.99
N THR A 190 -18.11 17.66 14.08
CA THR A 190 -19.22 17.13 14.88
C THR A 190 -19.73 15.79 14.34
N ALA A 191 -19.81 15.66 13.01
CA ALA A 191 -20.18 14.41 12.36
C ALA A 191 -19.15 13.30 12.61
N MET A 192 -17.85 13.62 12.55
CA MET A 192 -16.77 12.67 12.88
C MET A 192 -16.91 12.15 14.31
N ALA A 193 -17.10 13.05 15.29
CA ALA A 193 -17.29 12.66 16.69
C ALA A 193 -18.55 11.79 16.90
N ARG A 194 -19.63 12.08 16.17
CA ARG A 194 -20.84 11.25 16.19
C ARG A 194 -20.58 9.84 15.64
N ILE A 195 -19.90 9.73 14.51
CA ILE A 195 -19.55 8.42 13.93
C ILE A 195 -18.66 7.65 14.92
N ALA A 196 -17.64 8.28 15.53
CA ALA A 196 -16.80 7.62 16.52
C ALA A 196 -17.61 7.07 17.71
N ALA A 197 -18.59 7.83 18.21
CA ALA A 197 -19.48 7.36 19.27
C ALA A 197 -20.38 6.18 18.81
N GLN A 198 -20.84 6.19 17.56
CA GLN A 198 -21.60 5.06 16.99
C GLN A 198 -20.72 3.82 16.82
N GLN A 199 -19.48 3.98 16.35
CA GLN A 199 -18.50 2.90 16.25
C GLN A 199 -18.27 2.26 17.61
N ALA A 200 -18.12 3.03 18.69
CA ALA A 200 -17.96 2.46 20.03
C ALA A 200 -19.15 1.57 20.46
N VAL A 201 -20.39 1.95 20.11
CA VAL A 201 -21.58 1.13 20.37
C VAL A 201 -21.59 -0.13 19.49
N GLN A 202 -21.20 -0.01 18.21
CA GLN A 202 -21.10 -1.16 17.30
C GLN A 202 -20.01 -2.13 17.77
N THR A 203 -18.84 -1.64 18.17
CA THR A 203 -17.75 -2.45 18.76
C THR A 203 -18.26 -3.26 19.95
N GLN A 204 -18.94 -2.63 20.92
CA GLN A 204 -19.50 -3.36 22.06
C GLN A 204 -20.48 -4.49 21.66
N ALA A 205 -21.25 -4.28 20.59
CA ALA A 205 -22.14 -5.31 20.06
C ALA A 205 -21.34 -6.47 19.42
N LEU A 206 -20.25 -6.16 18.70
CA LEU A 206 -19.33 -7.16 18.14
C LEU A 206 -18.63 -7.95 19.25
N GLU A 207 -18.10 -7.29 20.27
CA GLU A 207 -17.44 -7.91 21.44
C GLU A 207 -18.37 -8.91 22.12
N LYS A 208 -19.61 -8.51 22.39
CA LYS A 208 -20.62 -9.41 22.97
C LYS A 208 -20.90 -10.62 22.09
N LYS A 209 -20.82 -10.47 20.77
CA LYS A 209 -21.04 -11.56 19.82
C LYS A 209 -19.87 -12.53 19.77
N LEU A 210 -18.64 -12.00 19.84
CA LEU A 210 -17.41 -12.78 19.82
C LEU A 210 -17.10 -13.44 21.16
N GLY A 211 -17.57 -12.83 22.26
CA GLY A 211 -17.34 -13.30 23.62
C GLY A 211 -16.02 -12.82 24.23
N TYR A 212 -15.39 -11.80 23.65
CA TYR A 212 -14.18 -11.14 24.16
C TYR A 212 -14.12 -9.68 23.69
N ASP A 213 -13.31 -8.88 24.38
CA ASP A 213 -13.13 -7.46 24.09
C ASP A 213 -12.21 -7.27 22.88
N LEU A 214 -12.61 -6.41 21.95
CA LEU A 214 -11.86 -6.11 20.73
C LEU A 214 -10.84 -5.03 21.05
N GLN A 215 -9.57 -5.31 20.75
CA GLN A 215 -8.54 -4.28 20.83
C GLN A 215 -8.65 -3.36 19.62
N VAL A 216 -9.44 -2.29 19.74
CA VAL A 216 -9.51 -1.23 18.73
C VAL A 216 -8.22 -0.42 18.77
N SER A 217 -7.50 -0.39 17.65
CA SER A 217 -6.27 0.40 17.49
C SER A 217 -6.56 1.79 16.94
N ASP A 218 -7.50 1.91 15.99
CA ASP A 218 -7.79 3.17 15.31
C ASP A 218 -9.28 3.31 14.96
N HIS A 219 -9.72 4.57 14.87
CA HIS A 219 -11.04 4.98 14.42
C HIS A 219 -10.93 5.82 13.15
N PHE A 220 -11.60 5.39 12.08
CA PHE A 220 -11.69 6.11 10.83
C PHE A 220 -13.12 6.62 10.65
N THR A 221 -13.28 7.93 10.49
CA THR A 221 -14.62 8.55 10.40
C THR A 221 -14.77 9.49 9.21
N LEU A 222 -13.66 10.06 8.72
CA LEU A 222 -13.68 11.08 7.67
C LEU A 222 -13.89 10.48 6.28
N LEU A 223 -12.95 9.65 5.81
CA LEU A 223 -12.94 9.09 4.46
C LEU A 223 -13.60 7.71 4.37
N THR A 224 -13.51 6.95 5.45
CA THR A 224 -14.17 5.65 5.62
C THR A 224 -14.76 5.59 7.02
N ASN A 225 -15.84 4.83 7.20
CA ASN A 225 -16.44 4.56 8.49
C ASN A 225 -15.97 3.17 8.92
N ALA A 226 -14.84 3.13 9.61
CA ALA A 226 -14.18 1.89 9.95
C ALA A 226 -13.45 1.96 11.28
N ILE A 227 -13.11 0.80 11.82
CA ILE A 227 -12.16 0.63 12.92
C ILE A 227 -11.05 -0.34 12.51
N SER A 228 -9.85 -0.11 13.03
CA SER A 228 -8.76 -1.10 13.04
C SER A 228 -8.85 -1.89 14.34
N VAL A 229 -8.84 -3.22 14.25
CA VAL A 229 -8.94 -4.11 15.41
C VAL A 229 -7.90 -5.22 15.36
N THR A 230 -7.42 -5.66 16.53
CA THR A 230 -6.73 -6.95 16.67
C THR A 230 -7.77 -8.01 17.01
N VAL A 231 -7.91 -9.03 16.16
CA VAL A 231 -8.95 -10.07 16.24
C VAL A 231 -8.38 -11.43 15.84
N GLN A 232 -9.00 -12.52 16.28
CA GLN A 232 -8.66 -13.84 15.73
C GLN A 232 -9.06 -13.94 14.25
N TYR A 233 -8.17 -14.48 13.42
CA TYR A 233 -8.40 -14.60 11.98
C TYR A 233 -9.69 -15.36 11.64
N GLY A 234 -10.01 -16.41 12.39
CA GLY A 234 -11.25 -17.18 12.23
C GLY A 234 -12.54 -16.42 12.54
N ASP A 235 -12.45 -15.28 13.23
CA ASP A 235 -13.60 -14.44 13.56
C ASP A 235 -13.96 -13.43 12.47
N LEU A 236 -13.11 -13.24 11.45
CA LEU A 236 -13.41 -12.33 10.33
C LEU A 236 -14.72 -12.70 9.62
N GLN A 237 -14.98 -13.98 9.40
CA GLN A 237 -16.25 -14.42 8.81
C GLN A 237 -17.44 -14.16 9.74
N LYS A 238 -17.24 -14.27 11.07
CA LYS A 238 -18.30 -13.96 12.05
C LYS A 238 -18.60 -12.47 12.06
N LEU A 239 -17.58 -11.62 11.99
CA LEU A 239 -17.70 -10.16 11.89
C LEU A 239 -18.46 -9.74 10.63
N ASN A 240 -18.10 -10.27 9.46
CA ASN A 240 -18.77 -9.99 8.18
C ASN A 240 -20.27 -10.35 8.16
N ARG A 241 -20.72 -11.23 9.06
CA ARG A 241 -22.14 -11.61 9.18
C ARG A 241 -22.92 -10.76 10.18
N GLN A 242 -22.30 -9.79 10.84
CA GLN A 242 -22.98 -8.96 11.83
C GLN A 242 -23.75 -7.80 11.17
N PRO A 243 -24.98 -7.52 11.62
CA PRO A 243 -25.72 -6.33 11.17
C PRO A 243 -24.90 -5.05 11.40
N GLY A 244 -24.87 -4.16 10.40
CA GLY A 244 -24.11 -2.92 10.46
C GLY A 244 -22.65 -3.05 10.06
N VAL A 245 -22.11 -4.26 9.86
CA VAL A 245 -20.78 -4.49 9.28
C VAL A 245 -20.91 -4.66 7.78
N LYS A 246 -20.25 -3.79 7.02
CA LYS A 246 -20.17 -3.86 5.57
C LYS A 246 -19.10 -4.84 5.10
N ALA A 247 -17.94 -4.82 5.75
CA ALA A 247 -16.83 -5.72 5.46
C ALA A 247 -15.87 -5.81 6.65
N ALA A 248 -15.27 -6.97 6.87
CA ALA A 248 -14.16 -7.18 7.80
C ALA A 248 -13.06 -8.00 7.09
N PHE A 249 -11.87 -7.44 6.96
CA PHE A 249 -10.77 -8.06 6.19
C PHE A 249 -9.41 -7.74 6.82
N LEU A 250 -8.40 -8.54 6.49
CA LEU A 250 -7.04 -8.34 6.95
C LEU A 250 -6.52 -6.99 6.44
N MET A 251 -5.87 -6.20 7.30
CA MET A 251 -5.18 -5.01 6.82
C MET A 251 -3.95 -5.42 6.00
N PRO A 252 -3.81 -4.94 4.75
CA PRO A 252 -2.66 -5.27 3.93
C PRO A 252 -1.38 -4.73 4.60
N ALA A 253 -0.35 -5.57 4.63
CA ALA A 253 1.00 -5.15 4.96
C ALA A 253 1.74 -4.87 3.66
N PHE A 254 2.34 -3.69 3.55
CA PHE A 254 3.20 -3.34 2.44
C PHE A 254 4.64 -3.34 2.93
N SER A 255 5.52 -4.03 2.22
CA SER A 255 6.96 -3.95 2.39
C SER A 255 7.58 -3.31 1.15
N VAL A 256 8.69 -2.61 1.34
CA VAL A 256 9.54 -2.20 0.20
C VAL A 256 10.04 -3.50 -0.46
N PRO A 257 9.81 -3.72 -1.76
CA PRO A 257 10.33 -4.91 -2.43
C PRO A 257 11.86 -4.96 -2.31
N GLU A 258 12.44 -6.10 -1.92
CA GLU A 258 13.92 -6.21 -1.79
C GLU A 258 14.65 -5.88 -3.10
N SER A 259 14.03 -6.16 -4.25
CA SER A 259 14.55 -5.79 -5.58
C SER A 259 14.65 -4.29 -5.84
N GLU A 260 13.91 -3.47 -5.09
CA GLU A 260 13.95 -2.00 -5.14
C GLU A 260 14.94 -1.42 -4.10
N ALA A 261 15.48 -2.25 -3.20
CA ALA A 261 16.46 -1.87 -2.18
C ALA A 261 17.86 -2.38 -2.59
N PRO A 262 18.68 -1.59 -3.30
CA PRO A 262 19.99 -2.08 -3.73
C PRO A 262 20.88 -2.21 -2.49
N VAL A 263 21.51 -3.37 -2.31
CA VAL A 263 22.60 -3.50 -1.34
C VAL A 263 23.78 -2.66 -1.84
N VAL A 264 23.94 -1.46 -1.28
CA VAL A 264 24.94 -0.49 -1.73
C VAL A 264 26.29 -0.82 -1.09
N GLN A 265 27.19 -1.43 -1.84
CA GLN A 265 28.56 -1.69 -1.38
C GLN A 265 29.49 -0.49 -1.62
N SER A 266 29.08 0.48 -2.45
CA SER A 266 29.87 1.68 -2.78
C SER A 266 29.00 2.82 -3.31
N ALA A 267 29.28 4.05 -2.86
CA ALA A 267 28.65 5.28 -3.35
C ALA A 267 28.84 5.51 -4.88
N SER A 268 29.81 4.86 -5.52
CA SER A 268 30.02 4.94 -6.97
C SER A 268 29.02 4.13 -7.80
N GLN A 269 28.23 3.24 -7.18
CA GLN A 269 27.16 2.48 -7.83
C GLN A 269 25.82 3.27 -7.86
N PHE A 270 25.71 4.31 -7.03
CA PHE A 270 24.66 5.32 -7.08
C PHE A 270 25.22 6.60 -7.73
N LEU A 271 25.26 6.63 -9.05
CA LEU A 271 24.88 7.87 -9.70
C LEU A 271 23.35 7.84 -9.70
N PRO A 272 22.64 8.59 -8.82
CA PRO A 272 21.20 8.68 -8.94
C PRO A 272 20.93 9.15 -10.37
N ASN A 273 20.34 8.28 -11.19
CA ASN A 273 20.01 8.59 -12.58
C ASN A 273 18.83 9.57 -12.66
N MET A 274 18.67 10.40 -11.62
CA MET A 274 17.76 11.53 -11.49
C MET A 274 17.97 12.59 -12.57
N HIS A 275 19.13 12.62 -13.24
CA HIS A 275 19.34 13.45 -14.43
C HIS A 275 18.22 13.25 -15.48
N SER A 276 17.65 12.04 -15.55
CA SER A 276 16.66 11.68 -16.57
C SER A 276 15.23 11.63 -16.04
N ALA A 277 14.98 11.61 -14.71
CA ALA A 277 13.64 11.44 -14.16
C ALA A 277 12.71 12.61 -14.51
N GLY A 278 13.14 13.86 -14.27
CA GLY A 278 12.38 15.04 -14.66
C GLY A 278 12.08 15.12 -16.16
N PRO A 279 13.10 15.01 -17.04
CA PRO A 279 12.90 14.94 -18.49
C PRO A 279 12.02 13.77 -18.96
N ALA A 280 12.16 12.58 -18.37
CA ALA A 280 11.35 11.41 -18.73
C ALA A 280 9.88 11.58 -18.35
N MET A 281 9.58 12.31 -17.28
CA MET A 281 8.22 12.67 -16.88
C MET A 281 7.69 13.93 -17.58
N GLY A 282 8.48 14.56 -18.46
CA GLY A 282 8.10 15.80 -19.16
C GLY A 282 8.03 17.04 -18.27
N ALA A 283 8.62 17.01 -17.07
CA ALA A 283 8.57 18.10 -16.10
C ALA A 283 9.21 19.40 -16.63
N THR A 284 10.20 19.27 -17.52
CA THR A 284 10.88 20.41 -18.17
C THR A 284 9.90 21.33 -18.88
N GLY A 285 8.89 20.79 -19.57
CA GLY A 285 7.88 21.61 -20.24
C GLY A 285 7.02 22.43 -19.28
N ALA A 286 6.72 21.89 -18.09
CA ALA A 286 6.00 22.63 -17.04
C ALA A 286 6.88 23.72 -16.42
N TRP A 287 8.14 23.40 -16.15
CA TRP A 287 9.12 24.35 -15.60
C TRP A 287 9.41 25.51 -16.56
N ASP A 288 9.52 25.25 -17.86
CA ASP A 288 9.69 26.28 -18.90
C ASP A 288 8.49 27.24 -18.96
N LEU A 289 7.30 26.76 -18.62
CA LEU A 289 6.09 27.57 -18.48
C LEU A 289 5.98 28.28 -17.11
N GLY A 290 6.96 28.08 -16.22
CA GLY A 290 7.02 28.66 -14.88
C GLY A 290 6.22 27.91 -13.82
N TYR A 291 5.79 26.68 -14.09
CA TYR A 291 5.07 25.83 -13.13
C TYR A 291 6.04 24.87 -12.45
N GLN A 292 6.60 25.29 -11.30
CA GLN A 292 7.59 24.50 -10.54
C GLN A 292 7.04 23.93 -9.24
N GLY A 293 5.75 24.17 -8.96
CA GLY A 293 5.06 23.68 -7.77
C GLY A 293 5.16 24.60 -6.56
N GLU A 294 5.62 25.85 -6.69
CA GLU A 294 5.73 26.71 -5.50
C GLU A 294 4.34 27.15 -5.00
N GLY A 295 4.11 26.99 -3.70
CA GLY A 295 2.80 27.09 -3.07
C GLY A 295 2.01 25.78 -2.98
N MET A 296 2.55 24.68 -3.53
CA MET A 296 1.97 23.36 -3.40
C MET A 296 2.68 22.56 -2.29
N SER A 297 1.93 21.71 -1.60
CA SER A 297 2.46 20.70 -0.69
C SER A 297 2.27 19.30 -1.30
N VAL A 298 3.19 18.40 -0.98
CA VAL A 298 3.11 16.97 -1.32
C VAL A 298 3.44 16.19 -0.06
N ALA A 299 2.56 15.27 0.34
CA ALA A 299 2.82 14.34 1.42
C ALA A 299 3.46 13.06 0.85
N ILE A 300 4.49 12.55 1.52
CA ILE A 300 5.20 11.33 1.16
C ILE A 300 5.14 10.41 2.38
N LEU A 301 4.47 9.26 2.21
CA LEU A 301 4.35 8.23 3.24
C LEU A 301 5.25 7.07 2.80
N ASP A 302 6.42 6.96 3.42
CA ASP A 302 7.48 6.03 3.01
C ASP A 302 8.39 5.71 4.20
N THR A 303 9.58 5.13 3.98
CA THR A 303 10.53 4.69 5.01
C THR A 303 11.19 5.82 5.82
N GLY A 304 10.83 7.08 5.57
CA GLY A 304 11.40 8.27 6.20
C GLY A 304 12.26 9.10 5.24
N LEU A 305 12.88 10.17 5.77
CA LEU A 305 13.67 11.13 4.99
C LEU A 305 15.00 11.47 5.68
N SER A 306 16.10 11.43 4.95
CA SER A 306 17.39 11.91 5.41
C SER A 306 17.48 13.42 5.16
N TYR A 307 17.20 14.21 6.20
CA TYR A 307 17.14 15.67 6.11
C TYR A 307 18.52 16.32 5.87
N GLU A 308 19.60 15.62 6.22
CA GLU A 308 20.98 16.05 5.94
C GLU A 308 21.32 15.98 4.43
N ASN A 309 20.46 15.39 3.60
CA ASN A 309 20.66 15.35 2.16
C ASN A 309 20.63 16.78 1.56
N PRO A 310 21.68 17.20 0.82
CA PRO A 310 21.77 18.56 0.25
C PRO A 310 20.61 18.99 -0.65
N SER A 311 19.82 18.04 -1.14
CA SER A 311 18.62 18.28 -1.94
C SER A 311 17.46 18.89 -1.14
N PHE A 312 17.45 18.74 0.19
CA PHE A 312 16.39 19.26 1.07
C PHE A 312 16.82 20.42 1.97
N ILE A 313 18.13 20.69 2.06
CA ILE A 313 18.67 21.83 2.82
C ILE A 313 18.32 23.18 2.17
N GLN A 314 18.04 23.21 0.87
CA GLN A 314 17.75 24.45 0.15
C GLN A 314 16.32 24.93 0.40
N GLU A 315 16.22 25.94 1.28
CA GLU A 315 14.99 26.69 1.59
C GLU A 315 14.38 27.39 0.37
N PRO A 316 13.05 27.48 0.27
CA PRO A 316 12.36 28.31 -0.72
C PRO A 316 12.81 29.78 -0.60
N GLN A 317 13.18 30.38 -1.74
CA GLN A 317 13.62 31.78 -1.78
C GLN A 317 12.48 32.76 -1.44
N ASP A 318 11.28 32.46 -1.92
CA ASP A 318 10.07 33.24 -1.62
C ASP A 318 9.28 32.56 -0.51
N GLN A 319 9.58 32.95 0.72
CA GLN A 319 8.92 32.44 1.93
C GLN A 319 7.42 32.79 1.97
N SER A 320 6.94 33.76 1.18
CA SER A 320 5.50 34.06 1.08
C SER A 320 4.72 33.03 0.25
N ARG A 321 5.43 32.13 -0.45
CA ARG A 321 4.86 31.08 -1.29
C ARG A 321 5.09 29.68 -0.73
N VAL A 322 5.55 29.53 0.51
CA VAL A 322 5.55 28.20 1.15
C VAL A 322 4.11 27.75 1.36
N ALA A 323 3.86 26.44 1.24
CA ALA A 323 2.53 25.89 1.45
C ALA A 323 2.11 25.95 2.93
N TYR A 324 3.07 25.79 3.84
CA TYR A 324 2.88 25.87 5.27
C TYR A 324 4.05 26.62 5.91
N THR A 325 3.73 27.62 6.72
CA THR A 325 4.68 28.30 7.62
C THR A 325 4.84 27.51 8.92
N LYS A 326 5.85 27.84 9.72
CA LYS A 326 6.01 27.24 11.06
C LYS A 326 4.79 27.52 11.94
N GLU A 327 4.19 28.71 11.81
CA GLU A 327 2.97 29.10 12.50
C GLU A 327 1.75 28.30 12.03
N ASP A 328 1.63 28.00 10.74
CA ASP A 328 0.55 27.14 10.24
C ASP A 328 0.65 25.74 10.84
N ILE A 329 1.87 25.17 10.88
CA ILE A 329 2.11 23.86 11.50
C ILE A 329 1.82 23.92 13.01
N ALA A 330 2.14 25.02 13.67
CA ALA A 330 1.82 25.20 15.09
C ALA A 330 0.31 25.10 15.35
N ALA A 331 -0.49 25.77 14.51
CA ALA A 331 -1.94 25.75 14.62
C ALA A 331 -2.54 24.37 14.32
N ILE A 332 -1.98 23.68 13.31
CA ILE A 332 -2.38 22.30 12.96
C ILE A 332 -2.10 21.34 14.13
N LEU A 333 -0.95 21.49 14.80
CA LEU A 333 -0.60 20.69 15.97
C LEU A 333 -1.52 21.01 17.16
N GLU A 334 -1.77 22.29 17.45
CA GLU A 334 -2.71 22.68 18.51
C GLU A 334 -4.12 22.11 18.32
N ALA A 335 -4.54 21.98 17.06
CA ALA A 335 -5.81 21.37 16.68
C ALA A 335 -5.80 19.83 16.72
N ASN A 336 -4.65 19.19 16.97
CA ASN A 336 -4.44 17.73 16.93
C ASN A 336 -4.91 17.08 15.62
N GLU A 337 -4.79 17.78 14.49
CA GLU A 337 -5.28 17.27 13.20
C GLU A 337 -4.38 16.18 12.59
N LEU A 338 -3.12 16.11 13.01
CA LEU A 338 -2.13 15.14 12.50
C LEU A 338 -2.04 13.88 13.37
N HIS A 339 -2.70 13.85 14.53
CA HIS A 339 -2.64 12.76 15.53
C HIS A 339 -1.23 12.42 16.04
N ALA A 340 -0.20 13.23 15.75
CA ALA A 340 1.17 13.02 16.18
C ALA A 340 1.30 13.14 17.71
N GLU A 341 0.60 14.11 18.30
CA GLU A 341 0.56 14.39 19.73
C GLU A 341 -0.08 13.25 20.54
N ALA A 342 -1.01 12.52 19.92
CA ALA A 342 -1.64 11.36 20.54
C ALA A 342 -0.69 10.15 20.58
N LEU A 343 0.30 10.12 19.68
CA LEU A 343 1.25 9.01 19.54
C LEU A 343 2.56 9.26 20.31
N SER A 344 2.96 10.52 20.49
CA SER A 344 4.20 10.88 21.18
C SER A 344 4.06 12.14 22.04
N GLU A 345 4.36 12.01 23.33
CA GLU A 345 4.44 13.15 24.26
C GLU A 345 5.59 14.12 23.91
N GLU A 346 6.56 13.68 23.10
CA GLU A 346 7.69 14.50 22.61
C GLU A 346 7.31 15.34 21.38
N THR A 347 6.08 15.22 20.88
CA THR A 347 5.59 15.99 19.74
C THR A 347 5.56 17.47 20.08
N SER A 348 6.33 18.24 19.32
CA SER A 348 6.40 19.69 19.41
C SER A 348 6.83 20.25 18.05
N LEU A 349 6.67 21.55 17.85
CA LEU A 349 7.18 22.20 16.65
C LEU A 349 8.65 21.91 16.38
N ASP A 350 9.48 21.84 17.41
CA ASP A 350 10.92 21.66 17.27
C ASP A 350 11.32 20.19 17.02
N THR A 351 10.35 19.27 16.98
CA THR A 351 10.55 17.85 16.71
C THR A 351 9.86 17.35 15.44
N VAL A 352 9.00 18.17 14.82
CA VAL A 352 8.27 17.82 13.58
C VAL A 352 8.40 18.84 12.45
N TYR A 353 8.66 20.12 12.75
CA TYR A 353 8.93 21.14 11.73
C TYR A 353 10.42 21.24 11.47
N TYR A 354 10.87 20.81 10.29
CA TYR A 354 12.28 20.89 9.94
C TYR A 354 12.61 22.24 9.28
N SER A 355 11.89 22.61 8.21
CA SER A 355 12.23 23.76 7.37
C SER A 355 11.05 24.24 6.53
N GLY A 356 11.15 25.39 5.86
CA GLY A 356 10.11 25.84 4.91
C GLY A 356 9.99 24.91 3.68
N LYS A 357 11.02 24.09 3.42
CA LYS A 357 11.03 23.03 2.40
C LYS A 357 10.37 21.74 2.89
N VAL A 358 10.59 21.39 4.15
CA VAL A 358 10.06 20.20 4.81
C VAL A 358 9.30 20.66 6.07
N PRO A 359 8.06 21.14 5.90
CA PRO A 359 7.33 21.81 6.97
C PRO A 359 6.81 20.83 8.03
N PHE A 360 6.69 19.54 7.71
CA PHE A 360 6.26 18.53 8.66
C PHE A 360 6.85 17.17 8.34
N GLY A 361 7.26 16.44 9.38
CA GLY A 361 7.44 15.00 9.31
C GLY A 361 7.39 14.36 10.69
N PHE A 362 6.97 13.09 10.71
CA PHE A 362 6.74 12.30 11.92
C PHE A 362 6.83 10.82 11.56
N ASN A 363 7.43 10.01 12.44
CA ASN A 363 7.48 8.56 12.25
C ASN A 363 6.20 7.93 12.85
N TYR A 364 5.18 7.75 12.02
CA TYR A 364 3.92 7.12 12.42
C TYR A 364 4.02 5.61 12.65
N ALA A 365 5.08 4.95 12.15
CA ALA A 365 5.28 3.52 12.36
C ALA A 365 5.71 3.21 13.80
N ASP A 366 6.63 4.02 14.34
CA ASP A 366 7.15 3.85 15.70
C ASP A 366 6.57 4.85 16.70
N GLY A 367 5.76 5.81 16.25
CA GLY A 367 5.19 6.86 17.09
C GLY A 367 6.25 7.83 17.61
N LEU A 368 7.21 8.23 16.76
CA LEU A 368 8.33 9.08 17.16
C LEU A 368 8.27 10.45 16.48
N ALA A 369 8.36 11.50 17.29
CA ALA A 369 8.56 12.88 16.84
C ALA A 369 10.06 13.13 16.57
N ASN A 370 10.60 12.50 15.52
CA ASN A 370 12.02 12.58 15.14
C ASN A 370 12.18 13.21 13.74
N PHE A 371 11.32 14.16 13.42
CA PHE A 371 11.09 14.69 12.08
C PHE A 371 10.59 13.68 11.06
N GLY A 372 10.49 12.37 11.36
CA GLY A 372 10.24 11.32 10.36
C GLY A 372 11.52 10.83 9.67
N THR A 373 12.67 10.92 10.35
CA THR A 373 13.97 10.54 9.78
C THR A 373 14.07 9.05 9.46
N ASP A 374 14.77 8.72 8.35
CA ASP A 374 15.20 7.36 8.03
C ASP A 374 16.66 7.07 8.46
N ASP A 375 17.34 8.03 9.09
CA ASP A 375 18.78 7.97 9.40
C ASP A 375 19.15 6.74 10.27
N ASP A 376 18.21 6.26 11.10
CA ASP A 376 18.39 5.08 11.96
C ASP A 376 18.06 3.74 11.26
N THR A 377 17.37 3.77 10.12
CA THR A 377 16.90 2.57 9.41
C THR A 377 17.76 2.19 8.22
N GLY A 378 18.42 3.17 7.59
CA GLY A 378 19.27 2.96 6.41
C GLY A 378 18.52 2.50 5.15
N LEU A 379 17.19 2.55 5.13
CA LEU A 379 16.36 2.06 4.02
C LEU A 379 16.41 2.97 2.78
N GLY A 380 16.56 4.29 2.95
CA GLY A 380 16.83 5.27 1.88
C GLY A 380 15.75 5.45 0.81
N HIS A 381 14.74 4.58 0.74
CA HIS A 381 13.70 4.58 -0.28
C HIS A 381 12.86 5.86 -0.23
N GLY A 382 12.38 6.25 0.95
CA GLY A 382 11.66 7.50 1.14
C GLY A 382 12.46 8.73 0.75
N THR A 383 13.76 8.76 1.07
CA THR A 383 14.69 9.80 0.61
C THR A 383 14.81 9.85 -0.92
N HIS A 384 14.86 8.70 -1.59
CA HIS A 384 14.90 8.62 -3.05
C HIS A 384 13.60 9.11 -3.71
N VAL A 385 12.44 8.65 -3.20
CA VAL A 385 11.11 9.10 -3.65
C VAL A 385 10.95 10.60 -3.48
N ALA A 386 11.28 11.12 -2.29
CA ALA A 386 11.26 12.55 -2.01
C ALA A 386 12.19 13.34 -2.94
N GLY A 387 13.35 12.75 -3.30
CA GLY A 387 14.29 13.33 -4.24
C GLY A 387 13.65 13.53 -5.61
N ILE A 388 12.97 12.50 -6.14
CA ILE A 388 12.25 12.54 -7.42
C ILE A 388 11.16 13.61 -7.42
N VAL A 389 10.40 13.71 -6.33
CA VAL A 389 9.25 14.62 -6.22
C VAL A 389 9.68 16.06 -6.01
N ALA A 390 10.60 16.31 -5.08
CA ALA A 390 10.84 17.64 -4.53
C ALA A 390 12.33 17.94 -4.24
N GLY A 391 13.28 17.10 -4.63
CA GLY A 391 14.70 17.35 -4.39
C GLY A 391 15.24 18.55 -5.17
N ASN A 392 15.86 19.50 -4.48
CA ASN A 392 16.57 20.65 -5.08
C ASN A 392 18.05 20.30 -5.33
N GLY A 393 18.32 19.18 -6.00
CA GLY A 393 19.68 18.85 -6.43
C GLY A 393 20.20 19.89 -7.42
N ARG A 394 21.41 20.41 -7.23
CA ARG A 394 22.05 21.24 -8.27
C ARG A 394 22.03 20.44 -9.58
N HIS A 395 21.44 21.01 -10.63
CA HIS A 395 21.82 20.63 -11.97
C HIS A 395 23.33 20.87 -12.08
N CYS A 396 24.13 19.81 -12.06
CA CYS A 396 25.46 19.85 -12.65
C CYS A 396 25.29 19.97 -14.17
N GLY A 397 24.82 21.15 -14.60
CA GLY A 397 24.89 21.56 -16.00
C GLY A 397 26.27 22.15 -16.24
N GLY A 398 27.10 21.42 -16.98
CA GLY A 398 28.45 21.84 -17.40
C GLY A 398 29.46 20.73 -17.30
#